data_AF-A0A202E6G0-F1
#
_entry.id   AF-A0A202E6G0-F1
#
_cell.length_a   1.000
_cell.length_b   1.000
_cell.length_c   1.000
_cell.angle_alpha   90.00
_cell.angle_beta   90.00
_cell.angle_gamma   90.00
#
_symmetry.space_group_name_H-M   'P 1'
#
loop_
_entity.id
_entity.type
_entity.pdbx_description
1 polymer ?
#
loop_
_entity_poly.entity_id
_entity_poly.type
_entity_poly.pdbx_seq_one_letter_code
_entity_poly.pdbx_strand_id
1 'polypeptide(L)'
;MTESPLEEIERQLNRATELETEDAMTLIRETQDRLESLEGDSSVDAKRRTELEERVQQRLRAVSERDAYDGGLGSAMNPTDDDAP
;
A
#
# COMPACT_ATOMS: atom_id res chain seq x y z
N MET A 1 26.11 -11.20 -1.67
CA MET A 1 25.47 -10.69 -2.89
C MET A 1 24.56 -9.57 -2.44
N THR A 2 24.78 -8.36 -2.94
CA THR A 2 23.86 -7.24 -2.70
C THR A 2 22.56 -7.56 -3.40
N GLU A 3 21.45 -7.44 -2.69
CA GLU A 3 20.12 -7.73 -3.21
C GLU A 3 19.74 -6.65 -4.25
N SER A 4 18.97 -7.01 -5.26
CA SER A 4 18.54 -6.05 -6.28
C SER A 4 17.65 -4.97 -5.64
N PRO A 5 17.70 -3.71 -6.11
CA PRO A 5 16.77 -2.66 -5.66
C PRO A 5 15.30 -3.09 -5.75
N LEU A 6 14.93 -3.84 -6.80
CA LEU A 6 13.57 -4.36 -6.98
C LEU A 6 13.21 -5.45 -5.96
N GLU A 7 14.18 -6.29 -5.55
CA GLU A 7 13.97 -7.31 -4.52
C GLU A 7 13.79 -6.68 -3.14
N GLU A 8 14.52 -5.61 -2.86
CA GLU A 8 14.33 -4.85 -1.62
C GLU A 8 12.94 -4.21 -1.58
N ILE A 9 12.51 -3.57 -2.66
CA ILE A 9 11.17 -2.98 -2.80
C ILE A 9 10.08 -4.04 -2.63
N GLU A 10 10.24 -5.20 -3.27
CA GLU A 10 9.29 -6.32 -3.15
C GLU A 10 9.18 -6.82 -1.70
N ARG A 11 10.30 -6.94 -0.98
CA ARG A 11 10.27 -7.29 0.46
C ARG A 11 9.60 -6.22 1.31
N GLN A 12 9.87 -4.95 1.06
CA GLN A 12 9.25 -3.84 1.79
C GLN A 12 7.74 -3.83 1.56
N LEU A 13 7.29 -4.03 0.33
CA LEU A 13 5.87 -4.12 -0.01
C LEU A 13 5.19 -5.31 0.69
N ASN A 14 5.85 -6.46 0.76
CA ASN A 14 5.35 -7.61 1.52
C ASN A 14 5.27 -7.30 3.02
N ARG A 15 6.28 -6.64 3.58
CA ARG A 15 6.28 -6.24 5.00
C ARG A 15 5.17 -5.24 5.32
N ALA A 16 4.79 -4.36 4.39
CA ALA A 16 3.66 -3.46 4.56
C ALA A 16 2.32 -4.20 4.77
N THR A 17 2.25 -5.52 4.53
CA THR A 17 1.08 -6.34 4.88
C THR A 17 0.95 -6.63 6.36
N GLU A 18 2.06 -6.57 7.09
CA GLU A 18 2.17 -6.92 8.50
C GLU A 18 2.11 -5.68 9.41
N LEU A 19 2.13 -4.48 8.81
CA LEU A 19 2.14 -3.20 9.54
C LEU A 19 0.72 -2.64 9.75
N GLU A 20 0.62 -1.79 10.77
CA GLU A 20 -0.56 -0.96 11.00
C GLU A 20 -0.78 0.01 9.84
N THR A 21 -1.99 0.54 9.71
CA THR A 21 -2.42 1.26 8.50
C THR A 21 -1.54 2.48 8.17
N GLU A 22 -1.18 3.30 9.16
CA GLU A 22 -0.33 4.47 8.96
C GLU A 22 1.10 4.09 8.53
N ASP A 23 1.71 3.11 9.21
CA ASP A 23 3.04 2.60 8.89
C ASP A 23 3.08 1.91 7.52
N ALA A 24 2.04 1.13 7.21
CA ALA A 24 1.88 0.49 5.91
C ALA A 24 1.76 1.54 4.79
N MET A 25 0.95 2.59 4.98
CA MET A 25 0.84 3.68 4.00
C MET A 25 2.16 4.40 3.77
N THR A 26 2.91 4.67 4.84
CA THR A 26 4.22 5.32 4.75
C THR A 26 5.19 4.47 3.95
N LEU A 27 5.31 3.18 4.28
CA LEU A 27 6.21 2.26 3.59
C LEU A 27 5.82 2.03 2.11
N ILE A 28 4.51 1.97 1.81
CA ILE A 28 4.01 1.84 0.43
C ILE A 28 4.33 3.09 -0.40
N ARG A 29 4.24 4.30 0.19
CA ARG A 29 4.64 5.54 -0.49
C ARG A 29 6.15 5.62 -0.73
N GLU A 30 6.95 5.27 0.27
CA GLU A 30 8.41 5.24 0.12
C GLU A 30 8.85 4.25 -0.98
N THR A 31 8.19 3.09 -1.06
CA THR A 31 8.47 2.13 -2.14
C THR A 31 8.01 2.63 -3.51
N GLN A 32 6.93 3.40 -3.59
CA GLN A 32 6.54 4.09 -4.82
C GLN A 32 7.61 5.09 -5.28
N ASP A 33 8.06 5.98 -4.39
CA ASP A 33 9.07 7.00 -4.71
C ASP A 33 10.39 6.34 -5.17
N ARG A 34 10.74 5.20 -4.56
CA ARG A 34 11.89 4.39 -4.99
C ARG A 34 11.71 3.82 -6.39
N LEU A 35 10.54 3.27 -6.73
CA LEU A 35 10.27 2.76 -8.09
C LEU A 35 10.34 3.87 -9.13
N GLU A 36 9.81 5.05 -8.81
CA GLU A 36 9.92 6.24 -9.66
C GLU A 36 11.37 6.68 -9.84
N SER A 37 12.20 6.62 -8.79
CA SER A 37 13.63 6.94 -8.88
C SER A 37 14.44 5.97 -9.76
N LEU A 38 13.92 4.76 -9.96
CA LEU A 38 14.51 3.74 -10.83
C LEU A 38 14.02 3.86 -12.29
N GLU A 39 13.17 4.84 -12.61
CA GLU A 39 12.72 5.10 -13.96
C GLU A 39 13.89 5.47 -14.88
N GLY A 40 14.04 4.74 -15.98
CA GLY A 40 15.10 4.97 -16.96
C GLY A 40 16.45 4.35 -16.62
N ASP A 41 16.59 3.65 -15.49
CA ASP A 41 17.79 2.88 -15.18
C ASP A 41 17.87 1.63 -16.06
N SER A 42 18.85 1.60 -16.97
CA SER A 42 19.06 0.47 -17.90
C SER A 42 19.49 -0.84 -17.22
N SER A 43 19.91 -0.79 -15.95
CA SER A 43 20.25 -1.97 -15.16
C SER A 43 19.03 -2.59 -14.46
N VAL A 44 17.91 -1.88 -14.45
CA VAL A 44 16.65 -2.31 -13.84
C VAL A 44 15.76 -2.97 -14.89
N ASP A 45 15.16 -4.10 -14.52
CA ASP A 45 14.17 -4.75 -15.37
C ASP A 45 12.88 -3.91 -15.40
N ALA A 46 12.66 -3.21 -16.51
CA ALA A 46 11.51 -2.33 -16.70
C ALA A 46 10.17 -3.06 -16.56
N LYS A 47 10.10 -4.33 -16.98
CA LYS A 47 8.87 -5.13 -16.85
C LYS A 47 8.61 -5.41 -15.37
N ARG A 48 9.63 -5.88 -14.65
CA ARG A 48 9.51 -6.16 -13.20
C ARG A 48 9.21 -4.91 -12.39
N ARG A 49 9.78 -3.75 -12.77
CA ARG A 49 9.47 -2.45 -12.16
C ARG A 49 7.99 -2.11 -12.32
N THR A 50 7.45 -2.19 -13.54
CA THR A 50 6.04 -1.89 -13.80
C THR A 50 5.09 -2.86 -13.09
N GLU A 51 5.41 -4.15 -13.02
CA GLU A 51 4.66 -5.12 -12.21
C GLU A 51 4.64 -4.74 -10.71
N LEU A 52 5.75 -4.22 -10.19
CA LEU A 52 5.82 -3.72 -8.81
C LEU A 52 5.05 -2.42 -8.61
N GLU A 53 5.10 -1.48 -9.56
CA GLU A 53 4.30 -0.24 -9.53
C GLU A 53 2.80 -0.55 -9.46
N GLU A 54 2.32 -1.49 -10.28
CA GLU A 54 0.92 -1.93 -10.24
C GLU A 54 0.54 -2.54 -8.88
N ARG A 55 1.43 -3.37 -8.30
CA ARG A 55 1.21 -3.96 -6.97
C ARG A 55 1.18 -2.91 -5.86
N VAL A 56 2.08 -1.93 -5.91
CA VAL A 56 2.10 -0.80 -4.97
C VAL A 56 0.78 -0.03 -5.02
N GLN A 57 0.30 0.30 -6.22
CA GLN A 57 -0.98 0.99 -6.41
C GLN A 57 -2.18 0.18 -5.89
N GLN A 58 -2.22 -1.13 -6.18
CA GLN A 58 -3.25 -2.02 -5.65
C GLN A 58 -3.22 -2.08 -4.12
N ARG A 59 -2.02 -2.15 -3.53
CA ARG A 59 -1.85 -2.22 -2.08
C ARG A 59 -2.25 -0.91 -1.39
N LEU A 60 -1.88 0.23 -1.96
CA LEU A 60 -2.26 1.54 -1.44
C LEU A 60 -3.79 1.68 -1.35
N ARG A 61 -4.51 1.25 -2.40
CA ARG A 61 -5.99 1.22 -2.39
C ARG A 61 -6.53 0.29 -1.30
N ALA A 62 -5.99 -0.92 -1.18
CA ALA A 62 -6.44 -1.88 -0.17
C ALA A 62 -6.23 -1.38 1.26
N VAL A 63 -5.10 -0.72 1.54
CA VAL A 63 -4.80 -0.14 2.86
C VAL A 63 -5.67 1.07 3.13
N SER A 64 -5.85 1.96 2.15
CA SER A 64 -6.73 3.13 2.27
C SER A 64 -8.19 2.73 2.49
N GLU A 65 -8.66 1.66 1.83
CA GLU A 65 -10.01 1.17 2.02
C GLU A 65 -10.17 0.53 3.40
N ARG A 66 -9.18 -0.26 3.86
CA ARG A 66 -9.15 -0.77 5.23
C ARG A 66 -9.24 0.37 6.26
N ASP A 67 -8.49 1.44 6.08
CA ASP A 67 -8.55 2.63 6.94
C ASP A 67 -9.95 3.27 6.97
N ALA A 68 -10.58 3.43 5.81
CA ALA A 68 -11.91 4.01 5.71
C ALA A 68 -12.99 3.16 6.41
N TYR A 69 -12.85 1.82 6.37
CA TYR A 69 -13.76 0.91 7.06
C TYR A 69 -13.49 0.78 8.56
N ASP A 70 -12.21 0.74 8.97
CA ASP A 70 -11.79 0.57 10.36
C ASP A 70 -11.90 1.90 11.16
N GLY A 71 -11.57 3.03 10.52
CA GLY A 71 -11.77 4.39 11.04
C GLY A 71 -13.21 4.92 10.89
N GLY A 72 -14.04 4.26 10.07
CA GLY A 72 -15.42 4.66 9.78
C GLY A 72 -16.46 4.28 10.84
N LEU A 73 -16.12 3.40 11.79
CA LEU A 73 -17.06 2.88 12.81
C LEU A 73 -16.89 3.54 14.19
N GLY A 74 -16.36 4.76 14.24
CA GLY A 74 -16.20 5.54 15.49
C GLY A 74 -16.86 6.92 15.50
N SER A 75 -17.44 7.41 14.40
CA SER A 75 -18.02 8.77 14.37
C SER A 75 -19.29 8.94 13.54
N ALA A 76 -19.83 7.88 12.92
CA ALA A 76 -21.23 7.87 12.50
C ALA A 76 -22.08 7.35 13.67
N MET A 77 -22.62 8.30 14.45
CA MET A 77 -23.62 8.05 15.47
C MET A 77 -24.71 7.09 15.01
N ASN A 78 -24.93 6.03 15.80
CA ASN A 78 -26.25 5.49 16.06
C ASN A 78 -26.91 6.41 17.12
N PRO A 79 -28.02 7.12 16.82
CA PRO A 79 -29.33 6.72 17.38
C PRO A 79 -30.49 7.01 16.38
N THR A 80 -31.64 6.34 16.36
CA THR A 80 -32.49 5.84 17.45
C THR A 80 -33.48 4.83 16.88
N ASP A 81 -33.92 3.91 17.75
CA ASP A 81 -35.14 3.08 17.75
C ASP A 81 -36.21 3.19 16.63
N ASP A 82 -36.77 2.00 16.34
CA ASP A 82 -38.17 1.71 16.01
C ASP A 82 -38.72 2.19 14.65
N ASP A 83 -38.77 1.28 13.68
CA ASP A 83 -40.02 1.08 12.93
C ASP A 83 -40.03 -0.31 12.26
N ALA A 84 -40.71 -1.23 12.94
CA ALA A 84 -41.21 -2.46 12.35
C ALA A 84 -42.56 -2.18 11.68
N PRO A 85 -42.80 -2.72 10.48
CA PRO A 85 -44.12 -3.23 10.12
C PRO A 85 -44.19 -4.76 10.18
#